data_AF-F0FWT1-F1
#
_entry.id   AF-F0FWT1-F1
#
_cell.length_a   1.000
_cell.length_b   1.000
_cell.length_c   1.000
_cell.angle_alpha   90.00
_cell.angle_beta   90.00
_cell.angle_gamma   90.00
#
_symmetry.space_group_name_H-M   'P 1'
#
loop_
_entity.id
_entity.type
_entity.pdbx_description
1 polymer ?
#
loop_
_entity_poly.entity_id
_entity_poly.type
_entity_poly.pdbx_seq_one_letter_code
_entity_poly.pdbx_strand_id
1 'polypeptide(L)'
;MVSTCQGVGVSVAVVALEHRLNANLLWRWMDRAEGRLPKQPLGRPPATQPSLPAFVPVALGTPSPHLPEIRIEVRRGDQSITVSWPVSTVLGPAR
;
A
#
# COMPACT_ATOMS: atom_id res chain seq x y z
N MET A 1 20.68 9.65 1.97
CA MET A 1 19.22 9.62 2.24
C MET A 1 18.72 8.18 2.36
N VAL A 2 18.78 7.34 1.32
CA VAL A 2 18.46 5.89 1.44
C VAL A 2 19.41 5.16 2.40
N SER A 3 20.72 5.45 2.33
CA SER A 3 21.72 4.88 3.26
C SER A 3 21.45 5.21 4.74
N THR A 4 20.87 6.37 5.03
CA THR A 4 20.48 6.77 6.40
C THR A 4 19.36 5.89 6.96
N CYS A 5 18.56 5.26 6.09
CA CYS A 5 17.46 4.37 6.46
C CYS A 5 17.93 2.93 6.75
N GLN A 6 19.22 2.61 6.55
CA GLN A 6 19.74 1.24 6.68
C GLN A 6 20.35 0.92 8.06
N GLY A 7 20.30 1.86 9.00
CA GLY A 7 20.69 1.61 10.38
C GLY A 7 19.68 0.72 11.11
N VAL A 8 20.16 -0.22 11.93
CA VAL A 8 19.31 -1.03 12.81
C VAL A 8 18.55 -0.11 13.77
N GLY A 9 17.22 -0.17 13.75
CA GLY A 9 16.34 0.65 14.59
C GLY A 9 15.94 2.01 14.01
N VAL A 10 16.32 2.32 12.76
CA VAL A 10 15.90 3.56 12.09
C VAL A 10 14.48 3.41 11.54
N SER A 11 13.58 4.32 11.95
CA SER A 11 12.24 4.40 11.38
C SER A 11 12.26 5.22 10.09
N VAL A 12 11.88 4.56 8.98
CA VAL A 12 11.82 5.22 7.66
C VAL A 12 10.83 6.38 7.65
N ALA A 13 9.76 6.31 8.45
CA ALA A 13 8.79 7.40 8.58
C ALA A 13 9.40 8.65 9.24
N VAL A 14 10.25 8.46 10.25
CA VAL A 14 10.96 9.57 10.91
C VAL A 14 11.94 10.22 9.93
N VAL A 15 12.71 9.43 9.19
CA VAL A 15 13.64 9.95 8.16
C VAL A 15 12.88 10.71 7.07
N ALA A 16 11.71 10.21 6.65
CA ALA A 16 10.86 10.91 5.69
C ALA A 16 10.35 12.26 6.23
N LEU A 17 9.91 12.30 7.49
CA LEU A 17 9.43 13.53 8.14
C LEU A 17 10.53 14.58 8.31
N GLU A 18 11.71 14.17 8.76
CA GLU A 18 12.90 15.04 8.91
C GLU A 18 13.27 15.71 7.58
N HIS A 19 13.17 14.95 6.48
CA HIS A 19 13.45 15.46 5.13
C HIS A 19 12.23 16.05 4.41
N ARG A 20 11.07 16.11 5.07
CA ARG A 20 9.77 16.53 4.49
C ARG A 20 9.43 15.80 3.19
N LEU A 21 9.71 14.50 3.15
CA LEU A 21 9.44 13.61 2.04
C LEU A 21 8.27 12.67 2.38
N ASN A 22 7.61 12.17 1.34
CA ASN A 22 6.60 11.12 1.51
C ASN A 22 7.28 9.78 1.82
N ALA A 23 6.89 9.11 2.91
CA ALA A 23 7.43 7.81 3.30
C ALA A 23 7.29 6.74 2.20
N ASN A 24 6.23 6.79 1.39
CA ASN A 24 6.02 5.87 0.27
C ASN A 24 7.06 6.06 -0.85
N LEU A 25 7.51 7.30 -1.09
CA LEU A 25 8.58 7.58 -2.07
C LEU A 25 9.90 7.00 -1.57
N LEU A 26 10.19 7.17 -0.28
CA LEU A 26 11.41 6.68 0.34
C LEU A 26 11.47 5.14 0.30
N TRP A 27 10.37 4.44 0.59
CA TRP A 27 10.28 2.98 0.42
C TRP A 27 10.52 2.54 -1.03
N ARG A 28 9.89 3.21 -2.00
CA ARG A 28 10.12 2.89 -3.42
C ARG A 28 11.56 3.12 -3.85
N TRP A 29 12.23 4.13 -3.31
CA TRP A 29 13.64 4.37 -3.59
C TRP A 29 14.55 3.35 -2.91
N MET A 30 14.22 2.92 -1.69
CA MET A 30 14.91 1.81 -1.01
C MET A 30 14.79 0.52 -1.83
N ASP A 31 13.58 0.17 -2.25
CA ASP A 31 13.28 -1.05 -3.01
C ASP A 31 13.98 -1.06 -4.39
N ARG A 32 14.08 0.11 -5.03
CA ARG A 32 14.90 0.28 -6.25
C ARG A 32 16.41 0.20 -5.98
N ALA A 33 16.89 0.72 -4.87
CA ALA A 33 18.30 0.68 -4.51
C ALA A 33 18.78 -0.74 -4.15
N GLU A 34 17.90 -1.56 -3.56
CA GLU A 34 18.14 -2.96 -3.25
C GLU A 34 17.93 -3.90 -4.46
N GLY A 35 17.47 -3.35 -5.60
CA GLY A 35 17.20 -4.13 -6.82
C GLY A 35 15.97 -5.04 -6.73
N ARG A 36 15.15 -4.88 -5.69
CA ARG A 36 13.94 -5.66 -5.41
C ARG A 36 12.77 -5.27 -6.32
N LEU A 37 12.72 -4.01 -6.75
CA LEU A 37 11.70 -3.53 -7.70
C LEU A 37 12.20 -3.62 -9.15
N PRO A 38 11.44 -4.26 -10.07
CA PRO A 38 11.74 -4.15 -11.49
C PRO A 38 11.73 -2.67 -11.90
N LYS A 39 12.74 -2.25 -12.67
CA LYS A 39 12.80 -0.91 -13.27
C LYS A 39 11.56 -0.75 -14.15
N GLN A 40 10.53 -0.10 -13.64
CA GLN A 40 9.36 0.25 -14.43
C GLN A 40 9.86 1.00 -15.68
N PRO A 41 9.59 0.50 -16.89
CA PRO A 41 9.95 1.23 -18.09
C PRO A 41 9.27 2.60 -18.02
N LEU A 42 10.04 3.67 -18.07
CA LEU A 42 9.55 5.03 -18.31
C LEU A 42 9.16 5.17 -19.80
N GLY A 43 8.50 4.15 -20.34
CA GLY A 43 8.07 4.09 -21.72
C GLY A 43 6.56 4.24 -21.73
N ARG A 44 6.08 5.29 -22.40
CA ARG A 44 4.67 5.40 -22.78
C ARG A 44 4.27 4.08 -23.45
N PRO A 45 3.28 3.34 -22.94
CA PRO A 45 2.85 2.12 -23.60
C PRO A 45 2.42 2.49 -25.03
N PRO A 46 2.73 1.65 -26.04
CA PRO A 46 2.21 1.85 -27.38
C PRO A 46 0.69 1.97 -27.29
N ALA A 47 0.13 2.94 -28.03
CA ALA A 47 -1.31 3.17 -28.10
C ALA A 47 -1.96 2.05 -28.94
N THR A 48 -1.89 0.82 -28.46
CA THR A 48 -2.73 -0.26 -28.93
C THR A 48 -4.08 -0.04 -28.26
N GLN A 49 -5.11 0.27 -29.06
CA GLN A 49 -6.47 0.30 -28.57
C GLN A 49 -6.78 -1.08 -27.97
N PRO A 50 -7.07 -1.17 -26.66
CA PRO A 50 -7.45 -2.44 -26.08
C PRO A 50 -8.82 -2.82 -26.66
N SER A 51 -8.88 -3.93 -27.38
CA SER A 51 -10.15 -4.62 -27.63
C SER A 51 -10.71 -5.00 -26.27
N LEU A 52 -11.74 -4.29 -25.81
CA LEU A 52 -12.33 -4.53 -24.50
C LEU A 52 -12.98 -5.92 -24.50
N PRO A 53 -12.57 -6.84 -23.62
CA PRO A 53 -13.24 -8.12 -23.49
C PRO A 53 -14.71 -7.90 -23.08
N ALA A 54 -15.61 -8.75 -23.58
CA ALA A 54 -17.01 -8.71 -23.18
C ALA A 54 -17.12 -8.91 -21.66
N PHE A 55 -17.75 -7.96 -20.98
CA PHE A 55 -17.95 -8.02 -19.53
C PHE A 55 -19.09 -9.00 -19.22
N VAL A 56 -18.77 -10.08 -18.51
CA VAL A 56 -19.78 -11.02 -18.00
C VAL A 56 -20.05 -10.66 -16.54
N PRO A 57 -21.28 -10.22 -16.16
CA PRO A 57 -21.59 -9.93 -14.78
C PRO A 57 -21.59 -11.24 -13.97
N VAL A 58 -20.69 -11.33 -12.99
CA VAL A 58 -20.67 -12.40 -12.00
C VAL A 58 -21.45 -11.92 -10.78
N ALA A 59 -22.47 -12.69 -10.39
CA ALA A 59 -23.19 -12.44 -9.14
C ALA A 59 -22.24 -12.72 -7.96
N LEU A 60 -21.82 -11.66 -7.28
CA LEU A 60 -21.10 -11.78 -6.02
C LEU A 60 -22.13 -12.12 -4.94
N GLY A 61 -21.91 -13.22 -4.21
CA GLY A 61 -22.78 -13.61 -3.09
C GLY A 61 -22.91 -12.50 -2.06
N THR A 62 -24.02 -12.49 -1.32
CA THR A 62 -24.29 -11.48 -0.28
C THR A 62 -23.09 -11.39 0.66
N PRO A 63 -22.44 -10.23 0.81
CA PRO A 63 -21.34 -10.09 1.76
C PRO A 63 -21.88 -10.40 3.15
N SER A 64 -21.17 -11.27 3.87
CA SER A 64 -21.44 -11.54 5.28
C SER A 64 -21.50 -10.20 6.04
N PRO A 65 -22.48 -9.99 6.95
CA PRO A 65 -22.59 -8.75 7.72
C PRO A 65 -21.39 -8.51 8.65
N HIS A 66 -20.55 -9.54 8.83
CA HIS A 66 -19.26 -9.43 9.48
C HIS A 66 -18.27 -8.76 8.52
N LEU A 67 -18.23 -7.42 8.54
CA LEU A 67 -17.11 -6.68 7.96
C LEU A 67 -15.82 -7.17 8.65
N PRO A 68 -14.84 -7.69 7.90
CA PRO A 68 -13.55 -8.02 8.51
C PRO A 68 -12.95 -6.71 9.05
N GLU A 69 -12.62 -6.69 10.33
CA GLU A 69 -11.85 -5.60 10.93
C GLU A 69 -10.37 -5.87 10.66
N ILE A 70 -9.63 -4.88 10.16
CA ILE A 70 -8.18 -4.99 10.06
C ILE A 70 -7.60 -4.61 11.41
N ARG A 71 -6.87 -5.54 12.02
CA ARG A 71 -6.20 -5.34 13.31
C ARG A 71 -4.70 -5.54 13.17
N ILE A 72 -3.93 -4.51 13.52
CA ILE A 72 -2.47 -4.58 13.62
C ILE A 72 -2.07 -4.41 15.08
N GLU A 73 -1.37 -5.41 15.62
CA GLU A 73 -0.75 -5.34 16.94
C GLU A 73 0.77 -5.18 16.78
N VAL A 74 1.32 -4.16 17.43
CA VAL A 74 2.76 -3.91 17.51
C VAL A 74 3.19 -4.01 18.97
N ARG A 75 4.12 -4.92 19.27
CA ARG A 75 4.64 -5.12 20.63
C ARG A 75 6.10 -4.69 20.72
N ARG A 76 6.45 -3.91 21.75
CA ARG A 76 7.83 -3.51 22.07
C ARG A 76 8.05 -3.65 23.58
N GLY A 77 8.70 -4.75 24.00
CA GLY A 77 8.88 -5.05 25.42
C GLY A 77 7.53 -5.30 26.11
N ASP A 78 7.24 -4.48 27.11
CA ASP A 78 5.98 -4.44 27.86
C ASP A 78 4.89 -3.57 27.20
N GLN A 79 5.23 -2.80 26.16
CA GLN A 79 4.29 -1.93 25.46
C GLN A 79 3.63 -2.64 24.27
N SER A 80 2.31 -2.47 24.14
CA SER A 80 1.54 -2.95 22.98
C SER A 80 0.67 -1.84 22.41
N ILE A 81 0.77 -1.61 21.10
CA ILE A 81 -0.10 -0.70 20.35
C ILE A 81 -0.99 -1.56 19.46
N THR A 82 -2.30 -1.42 19.62
CA THR A 82 -3.29 -2.03 18.72
C THR A 82 -3.91 -0.94 17.87
N VAL A 83 -3.83 -1.08 16.56
CA VAL A 83 -4.54 -0.23 15.61
C VAL A 83 -5.61 -1.10 14.97
N SER A 84 -6.86 -0.66 15.06
CA SER A 84 -7.97 -1.29 14.36
C SER A 84 -8.70 -0.28 13.49
N TRP A 85 -9.09 -0.71 12.30
CA TRP A 85 -9.93 0.09 11.43
C TRP A 85 -10.91 -0.80 10.67
N PRO A 86 -12.13 -0.28 10.42
CA PRO A 86 -13.11 -1.00 9.63
C PRO A 86 -12.64 -1.08 8.17
N VAL A 87 -12.89 -2.23 7.54
CA VAL A 87 -12.86 -2.31 6.08
C VAL A 87 -14.10 -1.60 5.56
N SER A 88 -14.01 -0.28 5.41
CA SER A 88 -15.11 0.53 4.87
C SER A 88 -15.41 0.11 3.44
N THR A 89 -16.46 -0.69 3.25
CA THR A 89 -17.16 -0.81 1.97
C THR A 89 -18.09 0.39 1.87
N VAL A 90 -17.68 1.44 1.14
CA VAL A 90 -18.63 2.43 0.62
C VAL A 90 -19.41 1.72 -0.49
N LEU A 91 -20.59 1.21 -0.16
CA LEU A 91 -21.63 0.96 -1.14
C LEU A 91 -22.42 2.27 -1.27
N GLY A 92 -21.98 3.15 -2.17
CA GLY A 92 -22.75 4.34 -2.51
C GLY A 92 -24.09 3.95 -3.15
N PRO A 93 -25.19 4.69 -2.91
CA PRO A 93 -26.47 4.35 -3.52
C PRO A 93 -26.37 4.49 -5.03
N ALA A 94 -26.74 3.41 -5.74
CA ALA A 94 -27.02 3.47 -7.17
C ALA A 94 -28.14 4.49 -7.39
N ARG A 95 -27.86 5.50 -8.22
CA ARG A 95 -28.83 6.52 -8.64
C ARG A 95 -29.22 6.24 -10.09
#